data_AF-A0A0D8XEE8-F1
#
_entry.id   AF-A0A0D8XEE8-F1
#
_cell.length_a   1.000
_cell.length_b   1.000
_cell.length_c   1.000
_cell.angle_alpha   90.00
_cell.angle_beta   90.00
_cell.angle_gamma   90.00
#
_symmetry.space_group_name_H-M   'P 1'
#
loop_
_entity.id
_entity.type
_entity.pdbx_description
1 polymer ?
#
loop_
_entity_poly.entity_id
_entity_poly.type
_entity_poly.pdbx_seq_one_letter_code
_entity_poly.pdbx_strand_id
1 'polypeptide(L)'
;MNEQMVKLRLDSDNVSCVDKEKIKKMTPSELATAFADKPLAFGTAGIRAKMGPGTQFLNKITYYQMTTGYGRFLKYKFPNQKIHVVVAHDNRNDGVSFSMDVVDVLTSMGINVFLFERNQLVSTPIVSYAIGKLKAQGAVIVTASHNPKEDNRFKIYDETGGQVLPKDGVKVVEFMSRIEDMINLDVANNDDLITYLDESIFRDYYQACKGTLIKTNCDEKKNFSVIFSGQHGTFCQRLPEFLKQLGYTKIIPVKQQCFFDGNFSYTTTPNPENRDAWDLSLKYADKYQANVIIQVDPDADRFAIAIRHHQE
;
A
#
# COMPACT_ATOMS: atom_id res chain seq x y z
N MET A 1 17.78 -18.87 -17.84
CA MET A 1 16.32 -19.01 -17.92
C MET A 1 15.96 -20.34 -17.30
N ASN A 2 15.07 -20.37 -16.31
CA ASN A 2 14.66 -21.63 -15.69
C ASN A 2 13.44 -22.21 -16.43
N GLU A 3 13.70 -22.99 -17.49
CA GLU A 3 12.66 -23.56 -18.38
C GLU A 3 11.69 -24.48 -17.64
N GLN A 4 12.18 -25.21 -16.64
CA GLN A 4 11.34 -26.04 -15.78
C GLN A 4 10.31 -25.19 -15.02
N MET A 5 10.72 -24.03 -14.50
CA MET A 5 9.81 -23.13 -13.81
C MET A 5 8.77 -22.51 -14.75
N VAL A 6 9.14 -22.20 -16.00
CA VAL A 6 8.17 -21.74 -17.01
C VAL A 6 7.09 -22.81 -17.22
N LYS A 7 7.49 -24.06 -17.47
CA LYS A 7 6.57 -25.18 -17.67
C LYS A 7 5.66 -25.39 -16.46
N LEU A 8 6.25 -25.45 -15.26
CA LEU A 8 5.48 -25.63 -14.02
C LEU A 8 4.43 -24.52 -13.80
N ARG A 9 4.70 -23.27 -14.21
CA ARG A 9 3.72 -22.17 -14.12
C ARG A 9 2.61 -22.29 -15.17
N LEU A 10 2.94 -22.73 -16.37
CA LEU A 10 1.92 -22.96 -17.41
C LEU A 10 0.98 -24.11 -17.04
N ASP A 11 1.51 -25.14 -16.36
CA ASP A 11 0.76 -26.33 -15.99
C ASP A 11 -0.04 -26.16 -14.67
N SER A 12 0.32 -25.23 -13.79
CA SER A 12 -0.32 -25.06 -12.48
C SER A 12 -1.67 -24.34 -12.53
N ASP A 13 -2.66 -24.84 -11.79
CA ASP A 13 -3.97 -24.20 -11.62
C ASP A 13 -3.92 -22.92 -10.76
N ASN A 14 -2.84 -22.72 -10.01
CA ASN A 14 -2.64 -21.52 -9.20
C ASN A 14 -2.17 -20.30 -10.00
N VAL A 15 -1.81 -20.48 -11.29
CA VAL A 15 -1.47 -19.39 -12.20
C VAL A 15 -2.70 -19.00 -13.01
N SER A 16 -3.02 -17.71 -13.00
CA SER A 16 -4.18 -17.18 -13.73
C SER A 16 -4.06 -17.45 -15.24
N CYS A 17 -5.20 -17.67 -15.91
CA CYS A 17 -5.21 -17.82 -17.37
C CYS A 17 -4.58 -16.61 -18.08
N VAL A 18 -4.79 -15.40 -17.55
CA VAL A 18 -4.20 -14.16 -18.06
C VAL A 18 -2.67 -14.20 -18.00
N ASP A 19 -2.11 -14.64 -16.89
CA ASP A 19 -0.66 -14.74 -16.74
C ASP A 19 -0.06 -15.86 -17.59
N LYS A 20 -0.75 -17.00 -17.73
CA LYS A 20 -0.35 -18.07 -18.66
C LYS A 20 -0.28 -17.55 -20.10
N GLU A 21 -1.26 -16.77 -20.54
CA GLU A 21 -1.28 -16.18 -21.87
C GLU A 21 -0.19 -15.12 -22.06
N LYS A 22 0.13 -14.32 -21.02
CA LYS A 22 1.27 -13.39 -21.07
C LYS A 22 2.59 -14.15 -21.20
N ILE A 23 2.79 -15.22 -20.41
CA ILE A 23 4.01 -16.05 -20.46
C ILE A 23 4.21 -16.64 -21.87
N LYS A 24 3.16 -17.21 -22.48
CA LYS A 24 3.23 -17.80 -23.83
C LYS A 24 3.62 -16.79 -24.93
N LYS A 25 3.34 -15.50 -24.72
CA LYS A 25 3.64 -14.42 -25.67
C LYS A 25 5.01 -13.78 -25.46
N MET A 26 5.71 -14.10 -24.37
CA MET A 26 7.02 -13.56 -24.07
C MET A 26 8.09 -14.11 -25.03
N THR A 27 9.01 -13.23 -25.42
CA THR A 27 10.25 -13.60 -26.10
C THR A 27 11.18 -14.37 -25.16
N PRO A 28 12.19 -15.11 -25.69
CA PRO A 28 13.17 -15.79 -24.85
C PRO A 28 13.90 -14.87 -23.87
N SER A 29 14.17 -13.61 -24.26
CA SER A 29 14.81 -12.61 -23.38
C SER A 29 13.89 -12.17 -22.24
N GLU A 30 12.60 -11.96 -22.52
CA GLU A 30 11.61 -11.62 -21.50
C GLU A 30 11.40 -12.77 -20.53
N LEU A 31 11.30 -14.01 -21.01
CA LEU A 31 11.25 -15.21 -20.17
C LEU A 31 12.50 -15.34 -19.29
N ALA A 32 13.69 -15.09 -19.85
CA ALA A 32 14.94 -15.12 -19.08
C ALA A 32 14.95 -14.09 -17.94
N THR A 33 14.33 -12.92 -18.15
CA THR A 33 14.18 -11.89 -17.11
C THR A 33 13.10 -12.27 -16.11
N ALA A 34 11.91 -12.68 -16.56
CA ALA A 34 10.77 -12.99 -15.72
C ALA A 34 11.01 -14.21 -14.81
N PHE A 35 11.81 -15.16 -15.27
CA PHE A 35 12.13 -16.41 -14.57
C PHE A 35 13.64 -16.51 -14.25
N ALA A 36 14.29 -15.38 -13.98
CA ALA A 36 15.65 -15.37 -13.49
C ALA A 36 15.73 -16.09 -12.14
N ASP A 37 16.81 -16.85 -11.94
CA ASP A 37 17.05 -17.60 -10.71
C ASP A 37 17.73 -16.71 -9.66
N LYS A 38 16.96 -15.76 -9.13
CA LYS A 38 17.36 -14.89 -8.02
C LYS A 38 16.16 -14.56 -7.14
N PRO A 39 16.35 -14.40 -5.82
CA PRO A 39 15.24 -14.02 -4.95
C PRO A 39 14.80 -12.58 -5.23
N LEU A 40 13.51 -12.31 -5.02
CA LEU A 40 13.03 -10.93 -4.91
C LEU A 40 13.74 -10.25 -3.73
N ALA A 41 14.39 -9.12 -3.99
CA ALA A 41 15.18 -8.44 -2.98
C ALA A 41 14.29 -7.69 -1.98
N PHE A 42 14.57 -7.89 -0.69
CA PHE A 42 13.95 -7.10 0.38
C PHE A 42 14.64 -5.73 0.46
N GLY A 43 13.89 -4.68 0.15
CA GLY A 43 14.33 -3.29 0.29
C GLY A 43 14.12 -2.76 1.70
N THR A 44 14.25 -1.44 1.86
CA THR A 44 14.10 -0.77 3.17
C THR A 44 12.70 -0.94 3.79
N ALA A 45 11.69 -1.15 2.96
CA ALA A 45 10.27 -1.12 3.35
C ALA A 45 9.51 -2.36 2.86
N GLY A 46 10.18 -3.50 2.69
CA GLY A 46 9.62 -4.71 2.08
C GLY A 46 10.05 -4.92 0.63
N ILE A 47 9.28 -5.70 -0.12
CA ILE A 47 9.65 -6.16 -1.47
C ILE A 47 8.85 -5.38 -2.52
N ARG A 48 9.53 -4.63 -3.39
CA ARG A 48 8.93 -3.90 -4.52
C ARG A 48 9.37 -4.55 -5.83
N ALA A 49 8.43 -4.81 -6.72
CA ALA A 49 8.70 -5.12 -8.10
C ALA A 49 7.51 -4.70 -8.99
N LYS A 50 7.73 -4.75 -10.30
CA LYS A 50 6.64 -4.60 -11.28
C LYS A 50 5.65 -5.74 -11.13
N MET A 51 4.38 -5.47 -11.40
CA MET A 51 3.37 -6.51 -11.53
C MET A 51 3.52 -7.24 -12.86
N GLY A 52 3.31 -8.55 -12.85
CA GLY A 52 3.46 -9.38 -14.05
C GLY A 52 3.70 -10.85 -13.74
N PRO A 53 3.74 -11.70 -14.78
CA PRO A 53 3.98 -13.12 -14.60
C PRO A 53 5.48 -13.42 -14.38
N GLY A 54 5.76 -14.52 -13.69
CA GLY A 54 7.12 -14.98 -13.42
C GLY A 54 7.54 -14.80 -11.96
N THR A 55 8.77 -15.19 -11.65
CA THR A 55 9.33 -15.15 -10.28
C THR A 55 9.91 -13.78 -9.91
N GLN A 56 10.20 -12.95 -10.91
CA GLN A 56 10.79 -11.61 -10.72
C GLN A 56 9.76 -10.47 -10.69
N PHE A 57 8.47 -10.81 -10.73
CA PHE A 57 7.36 -9.86 -10.78
C PHE A 57 6.35 -10.16 -9.68
N LEU A 58 5.61 -9.14 -9.26
CA LEU A 58 4.51 -9.30 -8.31
C LEU A 58 3.28 -9.88 -8.99
N ASN A 59 2.81 -10.98 -8.44
CA ASN A 59 1.62 -11.73 -8.78
C ASN A 59 1.18 -12.56 -7.57
N LYS A 60 0.02 -13.22 -7.67
CA LYS A 60 -0.55 -14.08 -6.63
C LYS A 60 0.47 -15.01 -5.96
N ILE A 61 1.23 -15.76 -6.76
CA ILE A 61 2.20 -16.74 -6.24
C ILE A 61 3.31 -16.04 -5.44
N THR A 62 3.87 -14.95 -5.96
CA THR A 62 4.90 -14.21 -5.22
C THR A 62 4.34 -13.58 -3.94
N TYR A 63 3.09 -13.10 -3.93
CA TYR A 63 2.43 -12.64 -2.71
C TYR A 63 2.25 -13.78 -1.71
N TYR A 64 1.90 -14.98 -2.16
CA TYR A 64 1.83 -16.15 -1.28
C TYR A 64 3.18 -16.49 -0.66
N GLN A 65 4.26 -16.47 -1.44
CA GLN A 65 5.61 -16.73 -0.95
C GLN A 65 6.07 -15.68 0.07
N MET A 66 5.92 -14.40 -0.25
CA MET A 66 6.30 -13.29 0.63
C MET A 66 5.49 -13.32 1.93
N THR A 67 4.19 -13.56 1.83
CA THR A 67 3.29 -13.66 3.00
C THR A 67 3.63 -14.88 3.86
N THR A 68 3.94 -16.02 3.26
CA THR A 68 4.40 -17.22 3.97
C THR A 68 5.69 -16.94 4.73
N GLY A 69 6.66 -16.27 4.09
CA GLY A 69 7.92 -15.85 4.72
C GLY A 69 7.67 -14.93 5.93
N TYR A 70 6.78 -13.95 5.77
CA TYR A 70 6.43 -13.01 6.84
C TYR A 70 5.65 -13.67 7.98
N GLY A 71 4.67 -14.52 7.68
CA GLY A 71 3.91 -15.28 8.69
C GLY A 71 4.81 -16.22 9.50
N ARG A 72 5.78 -16.89 8.85
CA ARG A 72 6.80 -17.70 9.54
C ARG A 72 7.71 -16.85 10.43
N PHE A 73 8.11 -15.68 9.94
CA PHE A 73 8.87 -14.71 10.74
C PHE A 73 8.11 -14.24 11.98
N LEU A 74 6.82 -13.91 11.86
CA LEU A 74 6.00 -13.50 13.00
C LEU A 74 5.86 -14.63 14.03
N LYS A 75 5.65 -15.88 13.60
CA LYS A 75 5.62 -17.05 14.50
C LYS A 75 6.95 -17.29 15.22
N TYR A 76 8.06 -17.02 14.53
CA TYR A 76 9.39 -17.07 15.13
C TYR A 76 9.62 -15.95 16.14
N LYS A 77 9.22 -14.71 15.83
CA LYS A 77 9.41 -13.53 16.67
C LYS A 77 8.51 -13.54 17.92
N PHE A 78 7.30 -14.08 17.80
CA PHE A 78 6.29 -14.10 18.86
C PHE A 78 5.87 -15.53 19.23
N PRO A 79 6.80 -16.37 19.73
CA PRO A 79 6.48 -17.74 20.09
C PRO A 79 5.41 -17.75 21.20
N ASN A 80 4.43 -18.64 21.05
CA ASN A 80 3.33 -18.85 22.01
C ASN A 80 2.39 -17.64 22.20
N GLN A 81 2.39 -16.68 21.28
CA GLN A 81 1.43 -15.57 21.28
C GLN A 81 0.41 -15.73 20.17
N LYS A 82 -0.81 -15.23 20.41
CA LYS A 82 -1.82 -15.09 19.36
C LYS A 82 -1.43 -13.92 18.46
N ILE A 83 -1.09 -14.22 17.21
CA ILE A 83 -0.62 -13.22 16.24
C ILE A 83 -1.83 -12.59 15.54
N HIS A 84 -1.84 -11.26 15.50
CA HIS A 84 -2.76 -10.47 14.70
C HIS A 84 -1.97 -9.60 13.70
N VAL A 85 -2.45 -9.54 12.46
CA VAL A 85 -1.83 -8.75 11.39
C VAL A 85 -2.88 -7.83 10.77
N VAL A 86 -2.57 -6.55 10.61
CA VAL A 86 -3.43 -5.62 9.87
C VAL A 86 -3.10 -5.73 8.37
N VAL A 87 -4.12 -5.83 7.52
CA VAL A 87 -3.94 -5.89 6.06
C VAL A 87 -4.66 -4.73 5.39
N ALA A 88 -3.97 -4.04 4.48
CA ALA A 88 -4.47 -2.86 3.77
C ALA A 88 -3.84 -2.73 2.38
N HIS A 89 -4.39 -1.84 1.56
CA HIS A 89 -3.84 -1.49 0.26
C HIS A 89 -4.12 -0.03 -0.13
N ASP A 90 -3.34 0.47 -1.09
CA ASP A 90 -3.59 1.77 -1.74
C ASP A 90 -4.45 1.61 -3.00
N ASN A 91 -4.50 2.67 -3.82
CA ASN A 91 -5.35 2.74 -4.99
C ASN A 91 -4.82 2.01 -6.24
N ARG A 92 -3.65 1.36 -6.16
CA ARG A 92 -3.01 0.73 -7.33
C ARG A 92 -3.82 -0.47 -7.83
N ASN A 93 -3.60 -0.78 -9.12
CA ASN A 93 -4.16 -1.98 -9.72
C ASN A 93 -3.75 -3.23 -8.92
N ASP A 94 -4.64 -4.23 -8.91
CA ASP A 94 -4.49 -5.49 -8.17
C ASP A 94 -4.34 -5.35 -6.64
N GLY A 95 -4.48 -4.14 -6.07
CA GLY A 95 -4.38 -3.90 -4.63
C GLY A 95 -5.39 -4.71 -3.80
N VAL A 96 -6.65 -4.76 -4.26
CA VAL A 96 -7.73 -5.53 -3.63
C VAL A 96 -7.45 -7.04 -3.69
N SER A 97 -7.02 -7.55 -4.84
CA SER A 97 -6.75 -8.98 -5.00
C SER A 97 -5.52 -9.41 -4.21
N PHE A 98 -4.44 -8.63 -4.25
CA PHE A 98 -3.23 -8.95 -3.51
C PHE A 98 -3.41 -8.81 -2.00
N SER A 99 -4.23 -7.87 -1.51
CA SER A 99 -4.54 -7.80 -0.08
C SER A 99 -5.31 -9.03 0.38
N MET A 100 -6.22 -9.57 -0.44
CA MET A 100 -6.90 -10.83 -0.15
C MET A 100 -5.97 -12.04 -0.25
N ASP A 101 -5.06 -12.07 -1.22
CA ASP A 101 -4.04 -13.13 -1.30
C ASP A 101 -3.19 -13.20 -0.01
N VAL A 102 -2.90 -12.04 0.60
CA VAL A 102 -2.24 -11.95 1.90
C VAL A 102 -3.12 -12.48 3.02
N VAL A 103 -4.40 -12.10 3.06
CA VAL A 103 -5.38 -12.57 4.06
C VAL A 103 -5.50 -14.10 4.02
N ASP A 104 -5.65 -14.68 2.83
CA ASP A 104 -5.83 -16.12 2.64
C ASP A 104 -4.65 -16.92 3.21
N VAL A 105 -3.42 -16.47 2.91
CA VAL A 105 -2.19 -17.13 3.38
C VAL A 105 -2.00 -16.96 4.89
N LEU A 106 -2.26 -15.77 5.44
CA LEU A 106 -2.12 -15.56 6.88
C LEU A 106 -3.13 -16.41 7.66
N THR A 107 -4.39 -16.42 7.22
CA THR A 107 -5.44 -17.20 7.88
C THR A 107 -5.24 -18.70 7.73
N SER A 108 -4.75 -19.20 6.59
CA SER A 108 -4.38 -20.61 6.43
C SER A 108 -3.25 -21.04 7.37
N MET A 109 -2.37 -20.09 7.73
CA MET A 109 -1.34 -20.28 8.73
C MET A 109 -1.86 -20.13 10.18
N GLY A 110 -3.15 -19.93 10.42
CA GLY A 110 -3.71 -19.73 11.76
C GLY A 110 -3.43 -18.35 12.36
N ILE A 111 -3.04 -17.36 11.54
CA ILE A 111 -2.80 -15.98 11.96
C ILE A 111 -4.11 -15.20 11.85
N ASN A 112 -4.42 -14.39 12.86
CA ASN A 112 -5.62 -13.56 12.86
C ASN A 112 -5.36 -12.32 12.02
N VAL A 113 -6.34 -11.92 11.24
CA VAL A 113 -6.21 -10.79 10.32
C VAL A 113 -7.24 -9.73 10.66
N PHE A 114 -6.77 -8.49 10.83
CA PHE A 114 -7.61 -7.31 10.83
C PHE A 114 -7.69 -6.76 9.40
N LEU A 115 -8.87 -6.80 8.81
CA LEU A 115 -9.13 -6.30 7.46
C LEU A 115 -10.14 -5.16 7.53
N PHE A 116 -9.91 -4.05 6.83
CA PHE A 116 -10.88 -2.95 6.84
C PHE A 116 -12.16 -3.35 6.10
N GLU A 117 -13.32 -2.95 6.64
CA GLU A 117 -14.61 -3.27 6.04
C GLU A 117 -14.66 -2.95 4.55
N ARG A 118 -15.22 -3.87 3.76
CA ARG A 118 -15.30 -3.80 2.29
C ARG A 118 -13.94 -3.79 1.58
N ASN A 119 -12.86 -4.15 2.26
CA ASN A 119 -11.48 -4.06 1.74
C ASN A 119 -11.24 -2.67 1.12
N GLN A 120 -11.61 -1.63 1.87
CA GLN A 120 -11.48 -0.24 1.42
C GLN A 120 -10.02 0.24 1.43
N LEU A 121 -9.74 1.29 0.66
CA LEU A 121 -8.42 1.92 0.61
C LEU A 121 -8.02 2.49 1.97
N VAL A 122 -6.79 2.22 2.41
CA VAL A 122 -6.30 2.71 3.71
C VAL A 122 -4.88 3.23 3.59
N SER A 123 -4.68 4.44 4.12
CA SER A 123 -3.38 5.11 4.15
C SER A 123 -2.43 4.42 5.11
N THR A 124 -1.14 4.37 4.74
CA THR A 124 -0.05 3.87 5.58
C THR A 124 -0.10 4.38 7.03
N PRO A 125 -0.29 5.70 7.33
CA PRO A 125 -0.34 6.17 8.71
C PRO A 125 -1.54 5.65 9.52
N ILE A 126 -2.67 5.34 8.89
CA ILE A 126 -3.83 4.74 9.58
C ILE A 126 -3.53 3.29 9.94
N VAL A 127 -2.86 2.54 9.07
CA VAL A 127 -2.40 1.17 9.36
C VAL A 127 -1.42 1.18 10.54
N SER A 128 -0.44 2.09 10.53
CA SER A 128 0.51 2.28 11.63
C SER A 128 -0.20 2.55 12.97
N TYR A 129 -1.19 3.44 12.96
CA TYR A 129 -2.03 3.70 14.13
C TYR A 129 -2.83 2.49 14.59
N ALA A 130 -3.43 1.75 13.65
CA ALA A 130 -4.23 0.56 13.93
C ALA A 130 -3.41 -0.54 14.62
N ILE A 131 -2.14 -0.72 14.23
CA ILE A 131 -1.25 -1.70 14.89
C ILE A 131 -1.17 -1.44 16.40
N GLY A 132 -0.85 -0.20 16.80
CA GLY A 132 -0.76 0.17 18.21
C GLY A 132 -2.10 0.09 18.94
N LYS A 133 -3.18 0.57 18.30
CA LYS A 133 -4.54 0.55 18.86
C LYS A 133 -5.05 -0.87 19.12
N LEU A 134 -4.76 -1.79 18.21
CA LEU A 134 -5.23 -3.18 18.24
C LEU A 134 -4.21 -4.15 18.85
N LYS A 135 -3.01 -3.67 19.22
CA LYS A 135 -1.88 -4.48 19.70
C LYS A 135 -1.51 -5.60 18.73
N ALA A 136 -1.57 -5.30 17.42
CA ALA A 136 -1.19 -6.24 16.38
C ALA A 136 0.33 -6.48 16.37
N GLN A 137 0.75 -7.64 15.89
CA GLN A 137 2.17 -8.04 15.81
C GLN A 137 2.82 -7.55 14.51
N GLY A 138 2.04 -6.96 13.61
CA GLY A 138 2.53 -6.29 12.42
C GLY A 138 1.43 -5.99 11.42
N ALA A 139 1.84 -5.61 10.21
CA ALA A 139 0.91 -5.35 9.11
C ALA A 139 1.54 -5.65 7.75
N VAL A 140 0.67 -5.88 6.76
CA VAL A 140 1.02 -5.87 5.35
C VAL A 140 0.22 -4.76 4.66
N ILE A 141 0.91 -3.91 3.92
CA ILE A 141 0.33 -2.84 3.12
C ILE A 141 0.71 -3.09 1.67
N VAL A 142 -0.28 -3.31 0.82
CA VAL A 142 -0.09 -3.46 -0.63
C VAL A 142 -0.01 -2.05 -1.23
N THR A 143 1.20 -1.53 -1.39
CA THR A 143 1.43 -0.18 -1.92
C THR A 143 2.86 0.06 -2.38
N ALA A 144 3.05 0.57 -3.59
CA ALA A 144 4.33 1.11 -4.03
C ALA A 144 4.46 2.64 -3.80
N SER A 145 3.68 3.24 -2.88
CA SER A 145 3.76 4.68 -2.54
C SER A 145 3.71 5.56 -3.79
N HIS A 146 4.75 6.33 -4.10
CA HIS A 146 4.85 7.25 -5.22
C HIS A 146 5.41 6.66 -6.53
N ASN A 147 5.59 5.34 -6.62
CA ASN A 147 6.20 4.71 -7.81
C ASN A 147 5.25 4.67 -9.04
N PRO A 148 5.74 4.35 -10.25
CA PRO A 148 4.87 4.19 -11.43
C PRO A 148 3.77 3.14 -11.24
N LYS A 149 2.69 3.21 -12.02
CA LYS A 149 1.51 2.32 -11.90
C LYS A 149 1.80 0.84 -12.09
N GLU A 150 2.87 0.51 -12.81
CA GLU A 150 3.28 -0.87 -13.06
C GLU A 150 3.90 -1.51 -11.80
N ASP A 151 4.36 -0.71 -10.85
CA ASP A 151 4.96 -1.17 -9.60
C ASP A 151 3.90 -1.40 -8.51
N ASN A 152 4.11 -2.47 -7.75
CA ASN A 152 3.45 -2.69 -6.47
C ASN A 152 4.49 -3.09 -5.40
N ARG A 153 4.08 -3.25 -4.14
CA ARG A 153 4.97 -3.66 -3.06
C ARG A 153 4.23 -4.49 -2.03
N PHE A 154 4.95 -5.46 -1.48
CA PHE A 154 4.65 -6.09 -0.21
C PHE A 154 5.36 -5.30 0.89
N LYS A 155 4.70 -4.25 1.43
CA LYS A 155 5.24 -3.38 2.48
C LYS A 155 4.87 -3.97 3.84
N ILE A 156 5.84 -4.28 4.69
CA ILE A 156 5.59 -4.92 5.98
C ILE A 156 6.02 -4.07 7.18
N TYR A 157 5.19 -4.12 8.21
CA TYR A 157 5.36 -3.37 9.46
C TYR A 157 5.49 -4.34 10.63
N ASP A 158 6.10 -3.89 11.70
CA ASP A 158 6.23 -4.66 12.93
C ASP A 158 5.25 -4.17 14.02
N GLU A 159 5.32 -4.77 15.20
CA GLU A 159 4.48 -4.48 16.37
C GLU A 159 4.60 -3.04 16.90
N THR A 160 5.64 -2.30 16.50
CA THR A 160 5.83 -0.90 16.90
C THR A 160 5.01 0.07 16.06
N GLY A 161 4.38 -0.43 14.98
CA GLY A 161 3.74 0.41 13.97
C GLY A 161 4.72 1.02 12.98
N GLY A 162 5.98 0.61 13.00
CA GLY A 162 7.03 1.00 12.04
C GLY A 162 7.28 -0.05 10.97
N GLN A 163 8.04 0.32 9.94
CA GLN A 163 8.50 -0.61 8.90
C GLN A 163 9.45 -1.65 9.50
N VAL A 164 9.35 -2.90 9.06
CA VAL A 164 10.30 -3.95 9.46
C VAL A 164 11.71 -3.53 9.04
N LEU A 165 12.62 -3.47 10.01
CA LEU A 165 14.00 -3.06 9.78
C LEU A 165 14.78 -4.10 8.96
N PRO A 166 15.84 -3.70 8.23
CA PRO A 166 16.60 -4.61 7.36
C PRO A 166 17.08 -5.90 8.04
N LYS A 167 17.48 -5.85 9.31
CA LYS A 167 17.90 -7.03 10.10
C LYS A 167 16.81 -8.10 10.15
N ASP A 168 15.57 -7.69 10.39
CA ASP A 168 14.41 -8.58 10.46
C ASP A 168 13.91 -8.95 9.06
N GLY A 169 14.04 -8.03 8.09
CA GLY A 169 13.76 -8.31 6.67
C GLY A 169 14.58 -9.46 6.09
N VAL A 170 15.85 -9.60 6.50
CA VAL A 170 16.69 -10.76 6.13
C VAL A 170 16.08 -12.07 6.62
N LYS A 171 15.47 -12.09 7.82
CA LYS A 171 14.78 -13.28 8.34
C LYS A 171 13.53 -13.61 7.55
N VAL A 172 12.77 -12.62 7.09
CA VAL A 172 11.62 -12.83 6.21
C VAL A 172 12.05 -13.52 4.91
N VAL A 173 13.14 -13.03 4.28
CA VAL A 173 13.70 -13.64 3.06
C VAL A 173 14.21 -15.06 3.33
N GLU A 174 14.87 -15.29 4.47
CA GLU A 174 15.33 -16.62 4.89
C GLU A 174 14.16 -17.61 5.07
N PHE A 175 13.04 -17.17 5.67
CA PHE A 175 11.86 -18.04 5.80
C PHE A 175 11.15 -18.29 4.46
N MET A 176 11.18 -17.30 3.57
CA MET A 176 10.66 -17.41 2.21
C MET A 176 11.48 -18.39 1.38
N SER A 177 12.81 -18.43 1.52
CA SER A 177 13.67 -19.36 0.79
C SER A 177 13.54 -20.82 1.25
N ARG A 178 12.91 -21.07 2.39
CA ARG A 178 12.60 -22.42 2.92
C ARG A 178 11.25 -22.96 2.46
N ILE A 179 10.65 -22.35 1.44
CA ILE A 179 9.44 -22.87 0.82
C ILE A 179 9.87 -23.91 -0.21
N GLU A 180 9.44 -25.15 -0.02
CA GLU A 180 9.82 -26.28 -0.89
C GLU A 180 9.04 -26.24 -2.22
N ASP A 181 7.71 -26.19 -2.17
CA ASP A 181 6.87 -25.96 -3.35
C ASP A 181 6.50 -24.48 -3.47
N MET A 182 7.20 -23.81 -4.38
CA MET A 182 7.05 -22.38 -4.67
C MET A 182 5.80 -22.04 -5.50
N ILE A 183 4.99 -23.02 -5.90
CA ILE A 183 3.80 -22.83 -6.74
C ILE A 183 2.54 -23.30 -6.06
N ASN A 184 2.55 -24.54 -5.57
CA ASN A 184 1.39 -25.20 -5.02
C ASN A 184 1.41 -25.06 -3.51
N LEU A 185 1.43 -23.81 -3.06
CA LEU A 185 1.23 -23.48 -1.66
C LEU A 185 -0.19 -23.88 -1.29
N ASP A 186 -0.31 -24.77 -0.31
CA ASP A 186 -1.60 -25.18 0.25
C ASP A 186 -2.18 -24.03 1.07
N VAL A 187 -3.01 -23.23 0.42
CA VAL A 187 -3.68 -22.07 1.01
C VAL A 187 -5.16 -22.39 1.16
N ALA A 188 -5.52 -22.82 2.36
CA ALA A 188 -6.91 -22.95 2.79
C ALA A 188 -7.27 -21.75 3.66
N ASN A 189 -7.95 -20.75 3.09
CA ASN A 189 -8.37 -19.56 3.85
C ASN A 189 -9.27 -19.96 5.02
N ASN A 190 -9.22 -19.16 6.08
CA ASN A 190 -10.09 -19.36 7.26
C ASN A 190 -10.73 -18.02 7.66
N ASP A 191 -11.98 -17.85 7.27
CA ASP A 191 -12.75 -16.63 7.49
C ASP A 191 -13.01 -16.35 8.97
N ASP A 192 -13.01 -17.38 9.84
CA ASP A 192 -13.18 -17.22 11.29
C ASP A 192 -12.02 -16.48 11.95
N LEU A 193 -10.88 -16.35 11.25
CA LEU A 193 -9.71 -15.62 11.70
C LEU A 193 -9.68 -14.17 11.20
N ILE A 194 -10.71 -13.73 10.45
CA ILE A 194 -10.82 -12.37 9.94
C ILE A 194 -11.69 -11.54 10.89
N THR A 195 -11.15 -10.42 11.35
CA THR A 195 -11.90 -9.39 12.06
C THR A 195 -11.99 -8.15 11.19
N TYR A 196 -13.20 -7.74 10.85
CA TYR A 196 -13.43 -6.55 10.03
C TYR A 196 -13.35 -5.27 10.88
N LEU A 197 -12.54 -4.31 10.44
CA LEU A 197 -12.36 -3.00 11.07
C LEU A 197 -13.34 -1.99 10.45
N ASP A 198 -14.23 -1.47 11.27
CA ASP A 198 -15.22 -0.47 10.89
C ASP A 198 -14.64 0.96 10.83
N GLU A 199 -15.51 1.94 10.58
CA GLU A 199 -15.13 3.35 10.55
C GLU A 199 -14.59 3.90 11.89
N SER A 200 -14.68 3.16 13.00
CA SER A 200 -14.19 3.63 14.31
C SER A 200 -12.68 3.85 14.33
N ILE A 201 -11.90 3.01 13.65
CA ILE A 201 -10.44 3.15 13.58
C ILE A 201 -10.04 4.48 12.92
N PHE A 202 -10.75 4.87 11.86
CA PHE A 202 -10.53 6.15 11.19
C PHE A 202 -10.90 7.33 12.10
N ARG A 203 -12.06 7.25 12.77
CA ARG A 203 -12.49 8.29 13.72
C ARG A 203 -11.46 8.45 14.84
N ASP A 204 -11.03 7.35 15.45
CA ASP A 204 -10.06 7.33 16.54
C ASP A 204 -8.70 7.91 16.09
N TYR A 205 -8.23 7.55 14.89
CA TYR A 205 -7.03 8.13 14.29
C TYR A 205 -7.15 9.66 14.16
N TYR A 206 -8.24 10.16 13.55
CA TYR A 206 -8.41 11.60 13.36
C TYR A 206 -8.62 12.35 14.68
N GLN A 207 -9.23 11.74 15.69
CA GLN A 207 -9.31 12.32 17.03
C GLN A 207 -7.93 12.39 17.71
N ALA A 208 -7.10 11.34 17.57
CA ALA A 208 -5.72 11.37 18.05
C ALA A 208 -4.93 12.49 17.36
N CYS A 209 -5.05 12.64 16.03
CA CYS A 209 -4.45 13.75 15.29
C CYS A 209 -4.91 15.12 15.81
N LYS A 210 -6.22 15.32 16.05
CA LYS A 210 -6.74 16.57 16.64
C LYS A 210 -6.08 16.90 17.98
N GLY A 211 -5.85 15.87 18.81
CA GLY A 211 -5.18 16.02 20.11
C GLY A 211 -3.72 16.48 20.02
N THR A 212 -3.03 16.24 18.89
CA THR A 212 -1.63 16.64 18.69
C THR A 212 -1.48 17.98 17.97
N LEU A 213 -2.57 18.56 17.45
CA LEU A 213 -2.49 19.82 16.71
C LEU A 213 -2.17 20.99 17.65
N ILE A 214 -1.33 21.90 17.17
CA ILE A 214 -1.13 23.19 17.81
C ILE A 214 -2.47 23.93 17.75
N LYS A 215 -2.99 24.31 18.93
CA LYS A 215 -4.24 25.07 19.04
C LYS A 215 -4.05 26.45 18.42
N THR A 216 -4.64 26.64 17.24
CA THR A 216 -4.72 27.93 16.58
C THR A 216 -6.08 28.56 16.83
N ASN A 217 -6.09 29.67 17.57
CA ASN A 217 -7.23 30.57 17.70
C ASN A 217 -7.19 31.53 16.51
N CYS A 218 -7.78 31.14 15.37
CA CYS A 218 -7.97 32.11 14.30
C CYS A 218 -9.31 31.89 13.59
N ASP A 219 -10.12 32.95 13.56
CA ASP A 219 -11.29 33.09 12.69
C ASP A 219 -10.89 33.04 11.20
N GLU A 220 -9.60 33.19 10.92
CA GLU A 220 -9.00 33.19 9.59
C GLU A 220 -9.11 31.84 8.86
N LYS A 221 -9.35 30.72 9.56
CA LYS A 221 -9.53 29.39 8.92
C LYS A 221 -10.63 29.39 7.85
N LYS A 222 -11.66 30.23 8.01
CA LYS A 222 -12.75 30.34 7.04
C LYS A 222 -12.30 31.03 5.74
N ASN A 223 -11.34 31.94 5.84
CA ASN A 223 -10.81 32.69 4.71
C ASN A 223 -9.56 32.03 4.10
N PHE A 224 -8.92 31.12 4.83
CA PHE A 224 -7.76 30.36 4.38
C PHE A 224 -8.16 29.27 3.38
N SER A 225 -7.66 29.39 2.16
CA SER A 225 -7.97 28.53 1.03
C SER A 225 -6.85 27.54 0.74
N VAL A 226 -7.23 26.28 0.58
CA VAL A 226 -6.33 25.13 0.44
C VAL A 226 -6.67 24.42 -0.86
N ILE A 227 -5.73 24.36 -1.80
CA ILE A 227 -5.79 23.35 -2.86
C ILE A 227 -5.30 22.03 -2.28
N PHE A 228 -6.05 20.97 -2.50
CA PHE A 228 -5.64 19.64 -2.08
C PHE A 228 -5.57 18.68 -3.27
N SER A 229 -4.46 17.98 -3.43
CA SER A 229 -4.35 16.84 -4.35
C SER A 229 -3.94 15.59 -3.59
N GLY A 230 -4.75 14.54 -3.71
CA GLY A 230 -4.43 13.22 -3.20
C GLY A 230 -3.67 12.34 -4.19
N GLN A 231 -3.37 12.82 -5.40
CA GLN A 231 -2.73 12.05 -6.47
C GLN A 231 -3.39 10.66 -6.67
N HIS A 232 -4.73 10.63 -6.66
CA HIS A 232 -5.61 9.44 -6.74
C HIS A 232 -5.60 8.52 -5.51
N GLY A 233 -4.83 8.89 -4.50
CA GLY A 233 -4.53 8.13 -3.30
C GLY A 233 -5.61 8.03 -2.24
N THR A 234 -5.23 7.33 -1.19
CA THR A 234 -6.07 6.95 -0.04
C THR A 234 -6.68 8.15 0.73
N PHE A 235 -6.05 9.32 0.69
CA PHE A 235 -6.53 10.53 1.37
C PHE A 235 -7.43 11.44 0.54
N CYS A 236 -7.72 11.11 -0.73
CA CYS A 236 -8.53 11.94 -1.64
C CYS A 236 -9.84 12.46 -1.02
N GLN A 237 -10.51 11.63 -0.22
CA GLN A 237 -11.77 11.97 0.45
C GLN A 237 -11.58 12.40 1.90
N ARG A 238 -10.76 11.66 2.67
CA ARG A 238 -10.73 11.79 4.12
C ARG A 238 -9.96 13.01 4.64
N LEU A 239 -8.86 13.42 4.00
CA LEU A 239 -8.10 14.58 4.46
C LEU A 239 -8.87 15.90 4.26
N PRO A 240 -9.53 16.16 3.11
CA PRO A 240 -10.42 17.32 2.98
C PRO A 240 -11.54 17.34 4.02
N GLU A 241 -12.14 16.19 4.34
CA GLU A 241 -13.16 16.11 5.38
C GLU A 241 -12.58 16.44 6.77
N PHE A 242 -11.40 15.91 7.09
CA PHE A 242 -10.72 16.21 8.34
C PHE A 242 -10.41 17.70 8.48
N LEU A 243 -9.90 18.35 7.43
CA LEU A 243 -9.66 19.79 7.43
C LEU A 243 -10.96 20.59 7.64
N LYS A 244 -12.09 20.16 7.07
CA LYS A 244 -13.40 20.78 7.33
C LYS A 244 -13.79 20.70 8.80
N GLN A 245 -13.56 19.54 9.44
CA GLN A 245 -13.82 19.36 10.87
C GLN A 245 -12.93 20.25 11.77
N LEU A 246 -11.78 20.70 11.27
CA LEU A 246 -10.90 21.66 11.95
C LEU A 246 -11.31 23.12 11.76
N GLY A 247 -12.35 23.39 10.96
CA GLY A 247 -12.90 24.72 10.70
C GLY A 247 -12.46 25.36 9.38
N TYR A 248 -11.68 24.67 8.54
CA TYR A 248 -11.35 25.17 7.20
C TYR A 248 -12.54 24.99 6.26
N THR A 249 -12.99 26.07 5.61
CA THR A 249 -14.18 26.01 4.74
C THR A 249 -13.86 26.03 3.26
N LYS A 250 -12.66 26.50 2.87
CA LYS A 250 -12.22 26.66 1.48
C LYS A 250 -11.18 25.61 1.08
N ILE A 251 -11.52 24.34 1.23
CA ILE A 251 -10.68 23.24 0.73
C ILE A 251 -11.19 22.85 -0.66
N ILE A 252 -10.32 22.96 -1.64
CA ILE A 252 -10.62 22.77 -3.06
C ILE A 252 -9.81 21.57 -3.55
N PRO A 253 -10.43 20.38 -3.67
CA PRO A 253 -9.78 19.23 -4.25
C PRO A 253 -9.47 19.47 -5.72
N VAL A 254 -8.28 19.07 -6.15
CA VAL A 254 -7.95 18.93 -7.57
C VAL A 254 -8.77 17.75 -8.10
N LYS A 255 -9.96 18.04 -8.62
CA LYS A 255 -10.98 17.01 -8.92
C LYS A 255 -10.46 15.85 -9.76
N GLN A 256 -9.60 16.12 -10.73
CA GLN A 256 -9.00 15.13 -11.62
C GLN A 256 -7.98 14.23 -10.93
N GLN A 257 -7.44 14.61 -9.77
CA GLN A 257 -6.50 13.85 -8.97
C GLN A 257 -7.11 13.38 -7.64
N CYS A 258 -8.41 13.56 -7.44
CA CYS A 258 -9.13 13.22 -6.21
C CYS A 258 -10.25 12.20 -6.43
N PHE A 259 -10.00 11.21 -7.29
CA PHE A 259 -10.83 10.02 -7.46
C PHE A 259 -9.93 8.79 -7.60
N PHE A 260 -10.46 7.60 -7.30
CA PHE A 260 -9.72 6.35 -7.39
C PHE A 260 -9.37 6.04 -8.84
N ASP A 261 -8.06 5.98 -9.12
CA ASP A 261 -7.52 5.58 -10.42
C ASP A 261 -6.16 4.90 -10.22
N GLY A 262 -6.11 3.58 -10.38
CA GLY A 262 -4.87 2.82 -10.28
C GLY A 262 -3.88 3.07 -11.42
N ASN A 263 -4.30 3.76 -12.48
CA ASN A 263 -3.44 4.15 -13.61
C ASN A 263 -2.86 5.56 -13.48
N PHE A 264 -3.25 6.32 -12.45
CA PHE A 264 -2.80 7.69 -12.21
C PHE A 264 -2.96 8.60 -13.44
N SER A 265 -4.10 8.52 -14.14
CA SER A 265 -4.27 9.07 -15.51
C SER A 265 -4.14 10.59 -15.63
N TYR A 266 -4.24 11.32 -14.50
CA TYR A 266 -4.10 12.79 -14.45
C TYR A 266 -2.85 13.23 -13.69
N THR A 267 -1.90 12.33 -13.53
CA THR A 267 -0.71 12.53 -12.72
C THR A 267 0.50 11.97 -13.47
N THR A 268 1.40 12.86 -13.91
CA THR A 268 2.66 12.46 -14.54
C THR A 268 3.50 11.60 -13.61
N THR A 269 3.54 11.98 -12.33
CA THR A 269 4.15 11.21 -11.26
C THR A 269 3.41 11.47 -9.95
N PRO A 270 3.08 10.44 -9.17
CA PRO A 270 2.40 10.63 -7.89
C PRO A 270 3.38 10.98 -6.76
N ASN A 271 4.63 11.33 -7.08
CA ASN A 271 5.62 11.80 -6.11
C ASN A 271 5.52 13.32 -5.90
N PRO A 272 4.99 13.80 -4.76
CA PRO A 272 4.88 15.23 -4.48
C PRO A 272 6.25 15.93 -4.31
N GLU A 273 7.34 15.19 -4.17
CA GLU A 273 8.72 15.72 -4.16
C GLU A 273 9.22 16.09 -5.56
N ASN A 274 8.59 15.57 -6.62
CA ASN A 274 8.92 15.92 -8.01
C ASN A 274 8.04 17.07 -8.50
N ARG A 275 8.66 18.10 -9.10
CA ARG A 275 7.99 19.25 -9.71
C ARG A 275 6.92 18.85 -10.74
N ASP A 276 7.11 17.75 -11.47
CA ASP A 276 6.15 17.28 -12.48
C ASP A 276 4.79 16.85 -11.88
N ALA A 277 4.71 16.64 -10.56
CA ALA A 277 3.44 16.35 -9.87
C ALA A 277 2.55 17.60 -9.67
N TRP A 278 3.08 18.81 -9.90
CA TRP A 278 2.48 20.06 -9.41
C TRP A 278 1.62 20.79 -10.41
N ASP A 279 1.81 20.56 -11.72
CA ASP A 279 1.20 21.36 -12.80
C ASP A 279 -0.29 21.63 -12.62
N LEU A 280 -1.07 20.59 -12.30
CA LEU A 280 -2.52 20.74 -12.16
C LEU A 280 -2.89 21.47 -10.85
N SER A 281 -2.19 21.19 -9.76
CA SER A 281 -2.42 21.85 -8.47
C SER A 281 -2.06 23.34 -8.50
N LEU A 282 -1.00 23.71 -9.23
CA LEU A 282 -0.58 25.11 -9.44
C LEU A 282 -1.64 25.86 -10.25
N LYS A 283 -2.13 25.27 -11.36
CA LYS A 283 -3.25 25.84 -12.14
C LYS A 283 -4.49 26.05 -11.28
N TYR A 284 -4.79 25.12 -10.38
CA TYR A 284 -5.89 25.28 -9.41
C TYR A 284 -5.60 26.42 -8.43
N ALA A 285 -4.40 26.49 -7.89
CA ALA A 285 -4.02 27.53 -6.95
C ALA A 285 -4.15 28.93 -7.56
N ASP A 286 -3.75 29.12 -8.82
CA ASP A 286 -3.89 30.40 -9.53
C ASP A 286 -5.35 30.72 -9.83
N LYS A 287 -6.09 29.75 -10.34
CA LYS A 287 -7.52 29.92 -10.64
C LYS A 287 -8.33 30.34 -9.40
N TYR A 288 -8.02 29.76 -8.25
CA TYR A 288 -8.77 29.98 -7.01
C TYR A 288 -8.08 30.95 -6.04
N GLN A 289 -6.95 31.55 -6.44
CA GLN A 289 -6.15 32.44 -5.61
C GLN A 289 -5.85 31.83 -4.24
N ALA A 290 -5.46 30.55 -4.24
CA ALA A 290 -5.29 29.77 -3.02
C ALA A 290 -4.11 30.25 -2.18
N ASN A 291 -4.22 30.10 -0.86
CA ASN A 291 -3.14 30.43 0.07
C ASN A 291 -2.06 29.35 0.10
N VAL A 292 -2.48 28.08 0.02
CA VAL A 292 -1.60 26.92 0.11
C VAL A 292 -2.07 25.80 -0.80
N ILE A 293 -1.12 25.00 -1.27
CA ILE A 293 -1.33 23.70 -1.89
C ILE A 293 -0.81 22.63 -0.92
N ILE A 294 -1.59 21.59 -0.70
CA ILE A 294 -1.17 20.37 -0.03
C ILE A 294 -1.28 19.23 -1.04
N GLN A 295 -0.16 18.58 -1.33
CA GLN A 295 -0.13 17.33 -2.09
C GLN A 295 0.30 16.18 -1.19
N VAL A 296 -0.35 15.03 -1.35
CA VAL A 296 0.05 13.78 -0.69
C VAL A 296 0.26 12.69 -1.74
N ASP A 297 1.16 11.76 -1.45
CA ASP A 297 1.36 10.60 -2.30
C ASP A 297 0.26 9.53 -2.07
N PRO A 298 0.17 8.48 -2.91
CA PRO A 298 -0.95 7.54 -2.92
C PRO A 298 -1.26 6.85 -1.59
N ASP A 299 -0.24 6.41 -0.84
CA ASP A 299 -0.40 5.81 0.49
C ASP A 299 -0.32 6.81 1.64
N ALA A 300 -0.14 8.09 1.31
CA ALA A 300 -0.19 9.25 2.19
C ALA A 300 0.79 9.19 3.38
N ASP A 301 1.96 8.57 3.20
CA ASP A 301 3.06 8.70 4.14
C ASP A 301 4.02 9.85 3.80
N ARG A 302 3.84 10.48 2.63
CA ARG A 302 4.53 11.71 2.22
C ARG A 302 3.55 12.81 1.88
N PHE A 303 3.99 14.03 2.14
CA PHE A 303 3.28 15.21 1.69
C PHE A 303 4.27 16.31 1.31
N ALA A 304 3.80 17.22 0.46
CA ALA A 304 4.50 18.45 0.17
C ALA A 304 3.53 19.63 0.21
N ILE A 305 4.09 20.80 0.52
CA ILE A 305 3.34 22.04 0.71
C ILE A 305 3.97 23.12 -0.18
N ALA A 306 3.13 23.86 -0.89
CA ALA A 306 3.54 25.10 -1.56
C ALA A 306 2.66 26.25 -1.06
N ILE A 307 3.27 27.41 -0.83
CA ILE A 307 2.58 28.63 -0.41
C ILE A 307 2.67 29.68 -1.51
N ARG A 308 1.64 30.51 -1.64
CA ARG A 308 1.69 31.66 -2.54
C ARG A 308 2.64 32.72 -1.98
N HIS A 309 3.58 33.19 -2.79
CA HIS A 309 4.58 34.19 -2.41
C HIS A 309 4.73 35.24 -3.51
N HIS A 310 4.60 36.53 -3.18
CA HIS A 310 4.65 37.63 -4.15
C HIS A 310 3.71 37.49 -5.36
N GLN A 311 2.50 36.96 -5.12
CA GLN A 311 1.48 36.66 -6.14
C GLN A 311 1.80 35.46 -7.04
N GLU A 312 2.94 34.79 -6.84
CA GLU A 312 3.34 33.54 -7.51
C GLU A 312 3.07 32.31 -6.65
#